data_AF-A0A2M7RWA2-F1
#
_entry.id   AF-A0A2M7RWA2-F1
#
_cell.length_a   1.000
_cell.length_b   1.000
_cell.length_c   1.000
_cell.angle_alpha   90.00
_cell.angle_beta   90.00
_cell.angle_gamma   90.00
#
_symmetry.space_group_name_H-M   'P 1'
#
loop_
_entity.id
_entity.type
_entity.pdbx_description
1 polymer ?
#
loop_
_entity_poly.entity_id
_entity_poly.type
_entity_poly.pdbx_seq_one_letter_code
_entity_poly.pdbx_strand_id
1 'polypeptide(L)' 'NKAAMNASDAVIKASKNMHKDLQKHFDEFAKPKLDYQDPENYVDVYSDFYDEIFENVEALVE' A
#
# COMPACT_ATOMS: atom_id res chain seq x y z
N ASN A 1 -8.64 -1.35 11.43
CA ASN A 1 -7.61 -1.29 10.37
C ASN A 1 -6.46 -0.31 10.64
N LYS A 2 -6.66 0.84 11.32
CA LYS A 2 -5.55 1.76 11.67
C LYS A 2 -4.35 1.09 12.37
N ALA A 3 -4.62 0.24 13.36
CA ALA A 3 -3.57 -0.52 14.05
C ALA A 3 -2.77 -1.44 13.11
N ALA A 4 -3.45 -2.11 12.18
CA ALA A 4 -2.79 -2.96 11.19
C ALA A 4 -1.89 -2.14 10.26
N MET A 5 -2.37 -0.97 9.80
CA MET A 5 -1.56 -0.06 8.97
C MET A 5 -0.29 0.37 9.71
N ASN A 6 -0.40 0.77 10.97
CA ASN A 6 0.76 1.19 11.77
C ASN A 6 1.78 0.06 11.99
N ALA A 7 1.33 -1.20 11.98
CA ALA A 7 2.17 -2.38 12.14
C ALA A 7 2.65 -2.96 10.80
N SER A 8 2.33 -2.33 9.67
CA SER A 8 2.71 -2.81 8.33
C SER A 8 3.87 -1.97 7.77
N ASP A 9 4.65 -2.56 6.87
CA ASP A 9 5.71 -1.86 6.14
C ASP A 9 5.23 -1.24 4.84
N ALA A 10 4.15 -1.80 4.27
CA ALA A 10 3.43 -1.22 3.15
C ALA A 10 1.93 -1.51 3.27
N VAL A 11 1.08 -0.73 2.60
CA VAL A 11 -0.39 -0.91 2.64
C VAL A 11 -1.01 -0.76 1.25
N ILE A 12 -1.85 -1.72 0.86
CA ILE A 12 -2.66 -1.66 -0.36
C ILE A 12 -4.13 -1.45 -0.02
N LYS A 13 -4.78 -0.53 -0.72
CA LYS A 13 -6.20 -0.23 -0.55
C LYS A 13 -7.08 -1.12 -1.44
N ALA A 14 -7.69 -2.14 -0.86
CA ALA A 14 -8.49 -3.11 -1.61
C ALA A 14 -9.92 -2.63 -1.98
N SER A 15 -10.34 -1.43 -1.60
CA SER A 15 -11.70 -0.93 -1.90
C SER A 15 -11.69 0.52 -2.37
N LYS A 16 -12.53 0.83 -3.37
CA LYS A 16 -12.68 2.19 -3.90
C LYS A 16 -13.08 3.20 -2.80
N ASN A 17 -13.99 2.76 -1.94
CA ASN A 17 -14.54 3.56 -0.84
C ASN A 17 -14.16 2.96 0.51
N MET A 18 -13.91 3.84 1.48
CA MET A 18 -13.59 3.50 2.87
C MET A 18 -14.17 4.54 3.82
N HIS A 19 -14.26 4.21 5.10
CA HIS A 19 -14.64 5.18 6.13
C HIS A 19 -13.66 6.37 6.15
N LYS A 20 -14.17 7.60 6.27
CA LYS A 20 -13.39 8.85 6.16
C LYS A 20 -12.16 8.87 7.08
N ASP A 21 -12.32 8.45 8.33
CA ASP A 21 -11.21 8.42 9.29
C ASP A 21 -10.11 7.42 8.95
N LEU A 22 -10.45 6.38 8.19
CA LEU A 22 -9.49 5.39 7.73
C LEU A 22 -8.81 5.84 6.42
N GLN A 23 -9.56 6.51 5.54
CA GLN A 23 -9.00 7.20 4.38
C GLN A 23 -7.97 8.24 4.82
N LYS A 24 -8.30 9.10 5.79
CA LYS A 24 -7.35 10.08 6.35
C LYS A 24 -6.08 9.41 6.88
N HIS A 25 -6.22 8.31 7.63
CA HIS A 25 -5.08 7.56 8.16
C HIS A 25 -4.23 6.92 7.04
N PHE A 26 -4.85 6.50 5.94
CA PHE A 26 -4.16 6.03 4.74
C PHE A 26 -3.43 7.14 4.02
N ASP A 27 -4.05 8.31 3.88
CA ASP A 27 -3.44 9.48 3.23
C ASP A 27 -2.23 9.99 4.02
N GLU A 28 -2.26 9.91 5.35
CA GLU A 28 -1.16 10.28 6.26
C GLU A 28 -0.09 9.18 6.42
N PHE A 29 -0.33 7.97 5.91
CA PHE A 29 0.63 6.87 6.01
C PHE A 29 1.89 7.18 5.17
N ALA A 30 3.05 7.17 5.84
CA ALA A 30 4.33 7.63 5.27
C ALA A 30 5.14 6.52 4.57
N LYS A 31 4.86 5.25 4.88
CA LYS A 31 5.52 4.12 4.21
C LYS A 31 4.85 3.82 2.86
N PRO A 32 5.44 2.96 2.00
CA PRO A 32 4.86 2.64 0.69
C PRO A 32 3.39 2.26 0.78
N LYS A 33 2.59 2.85 -0.11
CA LYS A 33 1.16 2.58 -0.18
C LYS A 33 0.66 2.62 -1.60
N LEU A 34 -0.31 1.76 -1.88
CA LEU A 34 -0.97 1.67 -3.16
C LEU A 34 -2.46 1.95 -3.00
N ASP A 35 -2.97 2.93 -3.74
CA ASP A 35 -4.41 3.24 -3.77
C ASP A 35 -5.18 2.17 -4.56
N TYR A 36 -6.50 2.22 -4.49
CA TYR A 36 -7.38 1.25 -5.12
C TYR A 36 -7.14 1.14 -6.63
N GLN A 37 -7.05 -0.10 -7.10
CA GLN A 37 -6.94 -0.45 -8.51
C GLN A 37 -8.22 -1.15 -8.98
N ASP A 38 -8.66 -0.85 -10.19
CA ASP A 38 -9.77 -1.55 -10.82
C ASP A 38 -9.39 -3.02 -11.12
N PRO A 39 -10.37 -3.94 -11.14
CA PRO A 39 -10.11 -5.38 -11.33
C PRO A 39 -9.40 -5.76 -12.63
N GLU A 40 -9.36 -4.86 -13.60
CA GLU A 40 -8.69 -5.06 -14.89
C GLU A 40 -7.17 -4.90 -14.78
N ASN A 41 -6.71 -4.03 -13.87
CA ASN A 41 -5.30 -3.62 -13.79
C ASN A 41 -4.63 -4.04 -12.47
N TYR A 42 -5.38 -4.51 -11.47
CA TYR A 42 -4.82 -4.76 -10.14
C TYR A 42 -3.67 -5.77 -10.13
N VAL A 43 -3.68 -6.77 -11.03
CA VAL A 43 -2.65 -7.82 -11.07
C VAL A 43 -1.29 -7.21 -11.38
N ASP A 44 -1.20 -6.47 -12.48
CA ASP A 44 0.05 -5.87 -12.94
C ASP A 44 0.53 -4.82 -11.94
N VAL A 45 -0.36 -3.93 -11.49
CA VAL A 45 -0.01 -2.87 -10.55
C VAL A 45 0.42 -3.43 -9.18
N TYR A 46 -0.18 -4.54 -8.73
CA TYR A 46 0.24 -5.17 -7.47
C TYR A 46 1.61 -5.83 -7.64
N SER A 47 1.85 -6.49 -8.78
CA SER A 47 3.16 -7.09 -9.09
C SER A 47 4.25 -6.02 -9.04
N ASP A 48 4.05 -4.93 -9.77
CA ASP A 48 5.01 -3.81 -9.82
C ASP A 48 5.26 -3.22 -8.42
N PHE A 49 4.22 -3.09 -7.60
CA PHE A 49 4.35 -2.59 -6.24
C PHE A 49 5.13 -3.53 -5.32
N TYR A 50 4.97 -4.85 -5.47
CA TYR A 50 5.79 -5.81 -4.73
C TYR A 50 7.25 -5.77 -5.17
N ASP A 51 7.50 -5.69 -6.48
CA ASP A 51 8.87 -5.56 -7.02
C ASP A 51 9.54 -4.29 -6.49
N GLU A 52 8.86 -3.14 -6.49
CA GLU A 52 9.34 -1.89 -5.89
C GLU A 52 9.68 -2.06 -4.39
N ILE A 53 8.85 -2.76 -3.63
CA ILE A 53 9.12 -3.01 -2.21
C ILE A 53 10.38 -3.86 -2.05
N PHE A 54 10.52 -4.93 -2.82
CA PHE A 54 11.67 -5.83 -2.69
C PHE A 54 12.97 -5.16 -3.11
N GLU A 55 12.99 -4.42 -4.22
CA GLU A 55 14.16 -3.66 -4.66
C GLU A 55 14.59 -2.61 -3.63
N ASN A 56 13.63 -1.89 -3.05
CA ASN A 56 13.92 -0.91 -2.01
C ASN A 56 14.42 -1.55 -0.71
N VAL A 57 13.95 -2.76 -0.37
CA VAL A 57 14.45 -3.51 0.79
C VAL A 57 15.87 -3.99 0.54
N GLU A 58 16.19 -4.51 -0.65
CA GLU A 58 17.56 -4.92 -1.00
C GLU A 58 18.55 -3.74 -0.94
N ALA A 59 18.16 -2.56 -1.44
CA ALA A 59 18.99 -1.35 -1.40
C ALA A 59 19.28 -0.81 0.01
N LEU A 60 18.54 -1.23 1.04
CA LEU A 60 18.77 -0.85 2.44
C LEU A 60 19.63 -1.86 3.21
N VAL A 61 19.93 -3.02 2.61
CA VAL A 61 20.67 -4.12 3.24
C VAL A 61 22.14 -4.20 2.75
N GLU A 62 22.52 -3.43 1.73
CA GLU A 62 23.91 -3.22 1.29
C GLU A 62 24.60 -2.04 2.01
#